data_AF-A0A7J6G7S2-F1
#
_entry.id   AF-A0A7J6G7S2-F1
#
_cell.length_a   1.000
_cell.length_b   1.000
_cell.length_c   1.000
_cell.angle_alpha   90.00
_cell.angle_beta   90.00
_cell.angle_gamma   90.00
#
_symmetry.space_group_name_H-M   'P 1'
#
loop_
_entity.id
_entity.type
_entity.pdbx_description
1 polymer ?
#
loop_
_entity_poly.entity_id
_entity_poly.type
_entity_poly.pdbx_seq_one_letter_code
_entity_poly.pdbx_strand_id
1 'polypeptide(L)' 'MMKALVVDDNATKKLREMGIESTIAGVSSHSLEENIREFVEAGLDDYQQKPLTFNKLLSILQKVNHHP' A
#
# COMPACT_ATOMS: atom_id res chain seq x y z
N MET A 1 7.35 16.51 5.03
CA MET A 1 8.13 15.26 5.07
C MET A 1 7.20 14.14 4.63
N MET A 2 7.41 13.58 3.43
CA MET A 2 6.51 12.59 2.85
C MET A 2 6.92 11.18 3.33
N LYS A 3 5.95 10.37 3.77
CA LYS A 3 6.19 9.03 4.34
C LYS A 3 5.32 8.04 3.57
N ALA A 4 5.86 6.85 3.30
CA ALA A 4 5.10 5.73 2.75
C ALA A 4 5.17 4.57 3.74
N LEU A 5 4.05 3.86 3.94
CA LEU A 5 3.99 2.66 4.79
C LEU A 5 3.64 1.45 3.94
N VAL A 6 4.34 0.33 4.20
CA VAL A 6 4.08 -0.97 3.59
C VAL A 6 3.50 -1.92 4.62
N VAL A 7 2.26 -2.37 4.43
CA VAL A 7 1.45 -3.07 5.46
C VAL A 7 0.49 -4.14 4.89
N ASP A 8 -0.14 -4.92 5.77
CA ASP A 8 -1.28 -5.80 5.49
C ASP A 8 -2.64 -5.05 5.61
N ASP A 9 -3.74 -5.74 5.33
CA ASP A 9 -5.10 -5.20 5.22
C ASP A 9 -5.61 -4.65 6.56
N ASN A 10 -5.47 -5.42 7.64
CA ASN A 10 -5.90 -5.01 8.98
C ASN A 10 -5.10 -3.79 9.48
N ALA A 11 -3.80 -3.74 9.21
CA ALA A 11 -2.97 -2.58 9.52
C ALA A 11 -3.37 -1.34 8.69
N THR A 12 -3.75 -1.52 7.43
CA THR A 12 -4.21 -0.43 6.55
C THR A 12 -5.42 0.29 7.15
N LYS A 13 -6.45 -0.47 7.54
CA LYS A 13 -7.68 0.09 8.13
C LYS A 13 -7.38 0.89 9.39
N LYS A 14 -6.57 0.32 10.30
CA LYS A 14 -6.19 0.98 11.55
C LYS A 14 -5.43 2.29 11.31
N LEU A 15 -4.52 2.33 10.32
CA LEU A 15 -3.80 3.55 9.97
C LEU A 15 -4.75 4.65 9.47
N ARG A 16 -5.75 4.29 8.64
CA ARG A 16 -6.76 5.24 8.19
C ARG A 16 -7.66 5.75 9.32
N GLU A 17 -8.10 4.86 10.22
CA GLU A 17 -8.83 5.24 11.43
C GLU A 17 -8.02 6.19 12.35
N MET A 18 -6.69 6.07 12.35
CA MET A 18 -5.78 6.99 13.04
C MET A 18 -5.58 8.34 12.34
N GLY A 19 -6.21 8.58 11.19
CA GLY A 19 -6.10 9.83 10.43
C GLY A 19 -4.82 9.94 9.60
N ILE A 20 -4.17 8.81 9.25
CA ILE A 20 -3.01 8.84 8.36
C ILE A 20 -3.45 9.11 6.92
N GLU A 21 -2.99 10.22 6.37
CA GLU A 21 -3.24 10.64 4.97
C GLU A 21 -2.06 10.33 4.03
N SER A 22 -0.96 9.82 4.57
CA SER A 22 0.18 9.36 3.77
C SER A 22 -0.21 8.24 2.81
N THR A 23 0.55 8.08 1.71
CA THR A 23 0.36 6.97 0.79
C THR A 23 0.63 5.63 1.49
N ILE A 24 -0.33 4.71 1.41
CA ILE A 24 -0.23 3.35 1.94
C ILE A 24 -0.16 2.36 0.78
N ALA A 25 0.93 1.60 0.70
CA ALA A 25 1.15 0.59 -0.33
C ALA A 25 1.09 -0.82 0.26
N GLY A 26 0.12 -1.63 -0.15
CA GLY A 26 -0.17 -2.95 0.43
C GLY A 26 0.59 -4.04 -0.30
N VAL A 27 1.09 -5.03 0.45
CA VAL A 27 1.98 -6.05 -0.11
C VAL A 27 1.66 -7.44 0.41
N SER A 28 1.19 -8.34 -0.48
CA SER A 28 0.82 -9.71 -0.11
C SER A 28 1.54 -10.78 -0.93
N SER A 29 1.78 -11.95 -0.31
CA SER A 29 2.32 -13.14 -0.97
C SER A 29 1.28 -13.90 -1.80
N HIS A 30 -0.01 -13.73 -1.51
CA HIS A 30 -1.08 -14.52 -2.10
C HIS A 30 -2.10 -13.57 -2.73
N SER A 31 -2.23 -13.66 -4.05
CA SER A 31 -3.14 -12.84 -4.86
C SER A 31 -4.47 -13.57 -5.07
N LEU A 32 -5.13 -13.98 -3.99
CA LEU A 32 -6.55 -14.28 -4.07
C LEU A 32 -7.25 -12.93 -4.28
N GLU A 33 -8.09 -12.83 -5.30
CA GLU A 33 -8.80 -11.59 -5.65
C GLU A 33 -9.60 -11.04 -4.47
N GLU A 34 -10.08 -11.92 -3.59
CA GLU A 34 -10.76 -11.58 -2.33
C GLU A 34 -9.86 -10.77 -1.40
N ASN A 35 -8.60 -11.18 -1.21
CA ASN A 35 -7.66 -10.43 -0.38
C ASN A 35 -7.43 -9.02 -0.93
N ILE A 36 -7.32 -8.88 -2.27
CA ILE A 36 -7.11 -7.57 -2.90
C ILE A 36 -8.29 -6.64 -2.66
N ARG A 37 -9.53 -7.16 -2.63
CA ARG A 37 -10.70 -6.35 -2.29
C ARG A 37 -10.64 -5.84 -0.85
N GLU A 38 -10.28 -6.68 0.10
CA GLU A 38 -10.16 -6.27 1.52
C GLU A 38 -9.12 -5.16 1.69
N PHE A 39 -8.00 -5.24 0.97
CA PHE A 39 -6.99 -4.18 0.93
C PHE A 39 -7.55 -2.85 0.39
N VAL A 40 -8.31 -2.89 -0.70
CA VAL A 40 -8.90 -1.69 -1.30
C VAL A 40 -9.95 -1.09 -0.36
N GLU A 41 -10.82 -1.92 0.22
CA GLU A 41 -11.84 -1.48 1.19
C GLU A 41 -11.24 -0.89 2.48
N ALA A 42 -10.06 -1.35 2.89
CA ALA A 42 -9.33 -0.81 4.03
C ALA A 42 -8.73 0.60 3.78
N GLY A 43 -8.72 1.08 2.53
CA GLY A 43 -8.27 2.42 2.17
C GLY A 43 -6.82 2.51 1.68
N LEU A 44 -6.33 1.46 1.02
CA LEU A 44 -5.01 1.41 0.38
C LEU A 44 -4.95 2.28 -0.89
N ASP A 45 -3.79 2.86 -1.20
CA ASP A 45 -3.59 3.67 -2.42
C ASP A 45 -2.92 2.88 -3.56
N ASP A 46 -2.10 1.89 -3.24
CA ASP A 46 -1.40 1.06 -4.22
C ASP A 46 -1.18 -0.37 -3.70
N TYR A 47 -1.18 -1.36 -4.58
CA TYR A 47 -0.96 -2.76 -4.20
C TYR A 47 0.17 -3.40 -5.02
N GLN A 48 1.04 -4.16 -4.37
CA GLN A 48 2.11 -4.91 -5.03
C GLN A 48 2.15 -6.36 -4.51
N GLN A 49 2.07 -7.34 -5.40
CA GLN A 49 2.28 -8.74 -5.02
C GLN A 49 3.77 -9.00 -4.68
N LYS A 50 4.06 -9.88 -3.72
CA LYS A 50 5.42 -10.36 -3.45
C LYS A 50 5.93 -11.29 -4.57
N PRO A 51 7.26 -11.44 -4.73
CA PRO A 51 8.30 -10.69 -4.04
C PRO A 51 8.31 -9.21 -4.49
N LEU A 52 8.68 -8.33 -3.56
CA LEU A 52 8.95 -6.92 -3.84
C LEU A 52 10.27 -6.81 -4.59
N THR A 53 10.19 -6.96 -5.92
CA THR A 53 11.36 -6.76 -6.78
C THR A 53 11.75 -5.28 -6.80
N PHE A 54 12.99 -5.01 -7.20
CA PHE A 54 13.49 -3.63 -7.34
C PHE A 54 12.57 -2.75 -8.19
N ASN A 55 12.03 -3.30 -9.28
CA ASN A 55 11.09 -2.56 -10.15
C ASN A 55 9.77 -2.20 -9.45
N LYS A 56 9.25 -3.07 -8.59
CA LYS A 56 8.04 -2.78 -7.79
C LYS A 56 8.31 -1.69 -6.75
N LEU A 57 9.48 -1.73 -6.11
CA LEU A 57 9.91 -0.67 -5.20
C LEU A 57 10.08 0.66 -5.92
N LEU A 58 10.70 0.67 -7.11
CA LEU A 58 10.85 1.87 -7.91
C LEU A 58 9.49 2.46 -8.30
N SER A 59 8.53 1.62 -8.68
CA SER A 59 7.15 2.02 -8.98
C SER A 59 6.48 2.70 -7.77
N ILE A 60 6.60 2.12 -6.57
CA ILE A 60 6.07 2.74 -5.34
C ILE A 60 6.73 4.10 -5.10
N LEU A 61 8.06 4.17 -5.18
CA LEU A 61 8.80 5.41 -4.92
C LEU A 61 8.47 6.52 -5.92
N GLN A 62 8.25 6.18 -7.19
CA GLN A 62 7.82 7.16 -8.21
C GLN A 62 6.44 7.74 -7.88
N LYS A 63 5.49 6.91 -7.44
CA LYS A 63 4.14 7.36 -7.05
C LYS A 63 4.19 8.28 -5.84
N VAL A 64 5.05 7.98 -4.87
CA VAL A 64 5.22 8.80 -3.66
C VAL A 64 5.95 10.11 -3.98
N ASN A 65 6.95 10.10 -4.87
CA ASN A 65 7.73 11.30 -5.20
C ASN A 65 7.02 12.30 -6.14
N HIS A 66 5.88 11.95 -6.75
CA HIS A 66 5.10 12.83 -7.62
C HIS A 66 4.05 13.65 -6.87
N HIS A 67 4.43 14.30 -5.77
CA HIS A 67 3.64 15.39 -5.20
C HIS A 67 4.18 16.73 -5.77
N PRO A 68 3.38 17.52 -6.51
CA PRO A 68 3.74 18.90 -6.84
C PRO A 68 3.85 19.78 -5.59
#